data_AF-A0A834LIQ7-F1
#
_entry.id   AF-A0A834LIQ7-F1
#
_cell.length_a   1.000
_cell.length_b   1.000
_cell.length_c   1.000
_cell.angle_alpha   90.00
_cell.angle_beta   90.00
_cell.angle_gamma   90.00
#
_symmetry.space_group_name_H-M   'P 1'
#
loop_
_entity.id
_entity.type
_entity.pdbx_description
1 polymer ?
#
loop_
_entity_poly.entity_id
_entity_poly.type
_entity_poly.pdbx_seq_one_letter_code
_entity_poly.pdbx_strand_id
1 'polypeptide(L)'
;MANTSPNFAVGEYWKFFTYGPDNKITNNMDEHRQQLVQWVQDAGGVVTAFDFTTKGVLHAAFQGEWSRLKDANGQPLGMIGVLPQNAFYDHFFQWGIKDELVYFSTLRRNKGISETSKVQILAADSGLYVAKIDEKIIVKIGPNDGQGNLIPPDYQLVHSGLDYAVWEKNA
;
A
#
# COMPACT_ATOMS: atom_id res chain seq x y z
N MET A 1 -17.09 26.50 24.35
CA MET A 1 -16.45 25.17 24.49
C MET A 1 -15.00 25.32 24.06
N ALA A 2 -14.05 24.76 24.81
CA ALA A 2 -12.65 24.72 24.37
C ALA A 2 -12.47 23.59 23.36
N ASN A 3 -11.76 23.84 22.26
CA ASN A 3 -11.48 22.82 21.26
C ASN A 3 -10.49 21.79 21.84
N THR A 4 -10.71 20.51 21.54
CA THR A 4 -9.71 19.46 21.79
C THR A 4 -8.60 19.54 20.76
N SER A 5 -7.38 19.15 21.14
CA SER A 5 -6.20 19.12 20.26
C SER A 5 -5.53 17.75 20.35
N PRO A 6 -6.14 16.70 19.78
CA PRO A 6 -5.56 15.35 19.83
C PRO A 6 -4.22 15.30 19.08
N ASN A 7 -3.28 14.48 19.57
CA ASN A 7 -2.00 14.26 18.87
C ASN A 7 -2.15 13.43 17.59
N PHE A 8 -3.22 12.63 17.51
CA PHE A 8 -3.56 11.80 16.35
C PHE A 8 -5.07 11.58 16.32
N ALA A 9 -5.64 11.65 15.12
CA ALA A 9 -7.04 11.32 14.87
C ALA A 9 -7.13 10.53 13.56
N VAL A 10 -7.92 9.46 13.57
CA VAL A 10 -8.23 8.65 12.38
C VAL A 10 -9.74 8.52 12.25
N GLY A 11 -10.25 8.82 11.06
CA GLY A 11 -11.66 8.67 10.72
C GLY A 11 -11.94 7.39 9.95
N GLU A 12 -13.02 6.72 10.32
CA GLU A 12 -13.63 5.67 9.51
C GLU A 12 -14.67 6.28 8.56
N TYR A 13 -14.22 6.86 7.45
CA TYR A 13 -15.12 7.31 6.39
C TYR A 13 -15.30 6.19 5.38
N TRP A 14 -16.31 5.34 5.60
CA TRP A 14 -16.56 4.21 4.71
C TRP A 14 -17.63 4.55 3.66
N LYS A 15 -17.22 4.57 2.39
CA LYS A 15 -18.11 4.57 1.23
C LYS A 15 -18.20 3.16 0.65
N PHE A 16 -19.40 2.75 0.25
CA PHE A 16 -19.60 1.45 -0.38
C PHE A 16 -18.90 1.42 -1.74
N PHE A 17 -18.21 0.31 -2.03
CA PHE A 17 -17.71 0.04 -3.37
C PHE A 17 -18.88 -0.18 -4.33
N THR A 18 -18.72 0.26 -5.57
CA THR A 18 -19.60 -0.15 -6.65
C THR A 18 -19.16 -1.52 -7.15
N TYR A 19 -20.09 -2.47 -7.17
CA TYR A 19 -19.87 -3.83 -7.65
C TYR A 19 -20.60 -4.07 -8.96
N GLY A 20 -20.00 -4.90 -9.79
CA GLY A 20 -20.51 -5.28 -11.10
C GLY A 20 -21.39 -6.52 -11.01
N PRO A 21 -21.99 -6.94 -12.13
CA PRO A 21 -22.76 -8.19 -12.20
C PRO A 21 -21.96 -9.44 -11.83
N ASP A 22 -20.63 -9.37 -11.90
CA ASP A 22 -19.66 -10.40 -11.52
C ASP A 22 -19.22 -10.32 -10.04
N ASN A 23 -19.85 -9.43 -9.25
CA ASN A 23 -19.50 -9.14 -7.86
C ASN A 23 -18.07 -8.60 -7.67
N LYS A 24 -17.47 -8.05 -8.74
CA LYS A 24 -16.16 -7.40 -8.71
C LYS A 24 -16.31 -5.88 -8.66
N ILE A 25 -15.28 -5.20 -8.17
CA ILE A 25 -15.27 -3.74 -8.06
C ILE A 25 -15.17 -3.12 -9.47
N THR A 26 -16.10 -2.22 -9.83
CA THR A 26 -16.35 -1.76 -11.22
C THR A 26 -15.54 -0.56 -11.71
N ASN A 27 -14.38 -0.30 -11.10
CA ASN A 27 -13.31 0.61 -11.60
C ASN A 27 -13.29 2.07 -11.13
N ASN A 28 -14.28 2.65 -10.45
CA ASN A 28 -14.08 4.04 -9.97
C ASN A 28 -13.33 4.14 -8.63
N MET A 29 -12.16 3.50 -8.56
CA MET A 29 -11.27 3.58 -7.38
C MET A 29 -10.62 4.95 -7.23
N ASP A 30 -10.50 5.68 -8.34
CA ASP A 30 -10.03 7.07 -8.33
C ASP A 30 -11.03 7.98 -7.64
N GLU A 31 -12.32 7.90 -7.98
CA GLU A 31 -13.36 8.62 -7.25
C GLU A 31 -13.40 8.19 -5.78
N HIS A 32 -13.32 6.89 -5.50
CA HIS A 32 -13.33 6.40 -4.12
C HIS A 32 -12.17 6.96 -3.28
N ARG A 33 -10.92 6.96 -3.79
CA ARG A 33 -9.79 7.61 -3.07
C ARG A 33 -9.94 9.12 -3.00
N GLN A 34 -10.44 9.76 -4.05
CA GLN A 34 -10.66 11.22 -4.05
C GLN A 34 -11.69 11.64 -3.01
N GLN A 35 -12.74 10.83 -2.77
CA GLN A 35 -13.71 11.09 -1.70
C GLN A 35 -13.07 11.02 -0.31
N LEU A 36 -12.18 10.05 -0.06
CA LEU A 36 -11.41 9.99 1.19
C LEU A 36 -10.48 11.18 1.35
N VAL A 37 -9.75 11.53 0.28
CA VAL A 37 -8.86 12.70 0.24
C VAL A 37 -9.65 13.97 0.54
N GLN A 38 -10.77 14.18 -0.13
CA GLN A 38 -11.61 15.36 0.07
C GLN A 38 -12.16 15.41 1.50
N TRP A 39 -12.60 14.26 2.05
CA TRP A 39 -13.07 14.19 3.43
C TRP A 39 -11.97 14.61 4.43
N VAL A 40 -10.73 14.17 4.23
CA VAL A 40 -9.58 14.62 5.03
C VAL A 40 -9.35 16.13 4.89
N GLN A 41 -9.44 16.67 3.67
CA GLN A 41 -9.27 18.11 3.42
C GLN A 41 -10.38 18.94 4.09
N ASP A 42 -11.64 18.50 3.99
CA ASP A 42 -12.80 19.15 4.59
C ASP A 42 -12.72 19.14 6.13
N ALA A 43 -12.09 18.11 6.70
CA ALA A 43 -11.78 18.02 8.13
C ALA A 43 -10.56 18.85 8.57
N GLY A 44 -10.03 19.72 7.67
CA GLY A 44 -8.91 20.62 7.95
C GLY A 44 -7.53 20.03 7.66
N GLY A 45 -7.45 18.88 6.99
CA GLY A 45 -6.20 18.29 6.49
C GLY A 45 -5.29 17.65 7.54
N VAL A 46 -5.64 17.74 8.83
CA VAL A 46 -4.84 17.26 9.97
C VAL A 46 -5.23 15.87 10.48
N VAL A 47 -6.39 15.36 10.04
CA VAL A 47 -6.88 14.02 10.40
C VAL A 47 -6.38 12.97 9.41
N THR A 48 -6.25 11.73 9.85
CA THR A 48 -6.00 10.57 8.99
C THR A 48 -7.31 9.84 8.68
N ALA A 49 -7.31 8.95 7.69
CA ALA A 49 -8.44 8.11 7.32
C ALA A 49 -8.00 6.66 7.13
N PHE A 50 -8.89 5.72 7.44
CA PHE A 50 -8.69 4.34 7.01
C PHE A 50 -8.67 4.27 5.48
N ASP A 51 -7.60 3.73 4.90
CA ASP A 51 -7.47 3.63 3.45
C ASP A 51 -8.23 2.41 2.90
N PHE A 52 -9.55 2.54 2.91
CA PHE A 52 -10.45 1.51 2.39
C PHE A 52 -10.21 1.26 0.91
N THR A 53 -9.80 2.27 0.13
CA THR A 53 -9.51 2.09 -1.30
C THR A 53 -8.41 1.05 -1.49
N THR A 54 -7.28 1.21 -0.82
CA THR A 54 -6.20 0.22 -0.91
C THR A 54 -6.61 -1.13 -0.33
N LYS A 55 -7.40 -1.18 0.75
CA LYS A 55 -7.94 -2.45 1.29
C LYS A 55 -8.75 -3.22 0.23
N GLY A 56 -9.66 -2.54 -0.48
CA GLY A 56 -10.48 -3.15 -1.53
C GLY A 56 -9.65 -3.60 -2.74
N VAL A 57 -8.70 -2.77 -3.16
CA VAL A 57 -7.83 -3.08 -4.31
C VAL A 57 -6.89 -4.25 -4.01
N LEU A 58 -6.29 -4.30 -2.81
CA LEU A 58 -5.48 -5.44 -2.38
C LEU A 58 -6.31 -6.72 -2.39
N HIS A 59 -7.53 -6.67 -1.86
CA HIS A 59 -8.42 -7.83 -1.89
C HIS A 59 -8.66 -8.34 -3.32
N ALA A 60 -8.92 -7.45 -4.29
CA ALA A 60 -9.08 -7.82 -5.69
C ALA A 60 -7.78 -8.36 -6.32
N ALA A 61 -6.63 -7.79 -5.95
CA ALA A 61 -5.33 -8.26 -6.45
C ALA A 61 -5.06 -9.72 -6.07
N PHE A 62 -5.34 -10.10 -4.82
CA PHE A 62 -5.23 -11.49 -4.36
C PHE A 62 -6.27 -12.44 -4.99
N GLN A 63 -7.26 -11.92 -5.71
CA GLN A 63 -8.17 -12.69 -6.57
C GLN A 63 -7.75 -12.72 -8.05
N GLY A 64 -6.53 -12.25 -8.37
CA GLY A 64 -5.96 -12.28 -9.71
C GLY A 64 -5.93 -10.93 -10.43
N GLU A 65 -6.41 -9.84 -9.83
CA GLU A 65 -6.54 -8.54 -10.48
C GLU A 65 -5.35 -7.60 -10.17
N TRP A 66 -4.14 -8.13 -10.28
CA TRP A 66 -2.88 -7.48 -9.87
C TRP A 66 -2.59 -6.14 -10.55
N SER A 67 -3.05 -5.96 -11.79
CA SER A 67 -2.89 -4.70 -12.52
C SER A 67 -3.56 -3.51 -11.83
N ARG A 68 -4.55 -3.76 -10.94
CA ARG A 68 -5.23 -2.71 -10.16
C ARG A 68 -4.33 -2.05 -9.13
N LEU A 69 -3.20 -2.65 -8.74
CA LEU A 69 -2.29 -2.04 -7.76
C LEU A 69 -1.56 -0.80 -8.29
N LYS A 70 -1.66 -0.53 -9.60
CA LYS A 70 -1.05 0.60 -10.29
C LYS A 70 -2.13 1.44 -10.97
N ASP A 71 -2.15 2.74 -10.71
CA ASP A 71 -3.05 3.66 -11.40
C ASP A 71 -2.53 4.04 -12.79
N ALA A 72 -3.33 4.80 -13.54
CA ALA A 72 -2.99 5.23 -14.91
C ALA A 72 -1.71 6.10 -14.98
N ASN A 73 -1.32 6.73 -13.88
CA ASN A 73 -0.10 7.55 -13.78
C ASN A 73 1.11 6.74 -13.30
N GLY A 74 0.96 5.43 -13.06
CA GLY A 74 2.02 4.57 -12.55
C GLY A 74 2.22 4.66 -11.04
N GLN A 75 1.30 5.28 -10.30
CA GLN A 75 1.36 5.40 -8.84
C GLN A 75 0.60 4.25 -8.15
N PRO A 76 0.90 3.95 -6.88
CA PRO A 76 0.11 2.98 -6.11
C PRO A 76 -1.36 3.39 -6.03
N LEU A 77 -2.29 2.45 -6.21
CA LEU A 77 -3.72 2.75 -6.11
C LEU A 77 -4.17 2.89 -4.64
N GLY A 78 -5.10 3.82 -4.40
CA GLY A 78 -5.64 4.19 -3.08
C GLY A 78 -5.00 5.44 -2.47
N MET A 79 -5.20 5.69 -1.18
CA MET A 79 -4.65 6.89 -0.53
C MET A 79 -3.13 6.84 -0.43
N ILE A 80 -2.52 5.66 -0.32
CA ILE A 80 -1.06 5.52 -0.31
C ILE A 80 -0.35 6.11 -1.54
N GLY A 81 -1.05 6.29 -2.66
CA GLY A 81 -0.52 6.95 -3.85
C GLY A 81 -0.72 8.46 -3.92
N VAL A 82 -1.54 9.04 -3.02
CA VAL A 82 -1.98 10.45 -3.09
C VAL A 82 -1.70 11.21 -1.78
N LEU A 83 -2.12 10.66 -0.64
CA LEU A 83 -1.89 11.19 0.71
C LEU A 83 -1.41 10.06 1.65
N PRO A 84 -0.22 9.48 1.42
CA PRO A 84 0.31 8.38 2.22
C PRO A 84 0.41 8.71 3.72
N GLN A 85 0.62 9.98 4.08
CA GLN A 85 0.70 10.45 5.46
C GLN A 85 -0.64 10.42 6.20
N ASN A 86 -1.75 10.37 5.47
CA ASN A 86 -3.10 10.31 6.01
C ASN A 86 -3.73 8.91 5.89
N ALA A 87 -3.01 7.91 5.38
CA ALA A 87 -3.51 6.56 5.19
C ALA A 87 -3.23 5.68 6.42
N PHE A 88 -4.27 5.05 6.99
CA PHE A 88 -4.14 4.14 8.14
C PHE A 88 -4.77 2.76 7.87
N TYR A 89 -4.21 1.72 8.50
CA TYR A 89 -4.67 0.33 8.42
C TYR A 89 -4.74 -0.29 9.82
N ASP A 90 -5.77 -1.09 10.08
CA ASP A 90 -6.16 -1.67 11.37
C ASP A 90 -5.55 -3.05 11.70
N HIS A 91 -5.09 -3.82 10.71
CA HIS A 91 -4.83 -5.26 10.87
C HIS A 91 -3.50 -5.64 11.57
N PHE A 92 -3.16 -5.00 12.68
CA PHE A 92 -1.92 -5.29 13.43
C PHE A 92 -1.95 -6.63 14.19
N PHE A 93 -3.10 -7.27 14.38
CA PHE A 93 -3.22 -8.51 15.16
C PHE A 93 -3.99 -9.62 14.43
N GLN A 94 -3.29 -10.37 13.59
CA GLN A 94 -3.66 -11.75 13.28
C GLN A 94 -2.65 -12.70 13.91
N TRP A 95 -3.13 -13.82 14.47
CA TRP A 95 -2.25 -14.84 15.04
C TRP A 95 -1.43 -15.50 13.93
N GLY A 96 -0.12 -15.64 14.13
CA GLY A 96 0.78 -16.27 13.16
C GLY A 96 1.56 -15.33 12.23
N ILE A 97 1.29 -14.01 12.23
CA ILE A 97 2.03 -13.04 11.39
C ILE A 97 2.86 -12.02 12.20
N LYS A 98 2.94 -12.18 13.53
CA LYS A 98 3.58 -11.21 14.42
C LYS A 98 5.04 -10.96 14.05
N ASP A 99 5.81 -12.03 13.83
CA ASP A 99 7.24 -11.90 13.57
C ASP A 99 7.50 -11.20 12.23
N GLU A 100 6.64 -11.45 11.24
CA GLU A 100 6.68 -10.75 9.95
C GLU A 100 6.36 -9.27 10.08
N LEU A 101 5.32 -8.92 10.85
CA LEU A 101 4.99 -7.52 11.12
C LEU A 101 6.13 -6.81 11.86
N VAL A 102 6.78 -7.48 12.81
CA VAL A 102 7.95 -6.94 13.53
C VAL A 102 9.12 -6.74 12.57
N TYR A 103 9.39 -7.69 11.66
CA TYR A 103 10.42 -7.57 10.64
C TYR A 103 10.16 -6.34 9.75
N PHE A 104 8.99 -6.22 9.13
CA PHE A 104 8.68 -5.11 8.22
C PHE A 104 8.67 -3.76 8.94
N SER A 105 8.18 -3.70 10.18
CA SER A 105 8.22 -2.49 11.00
C SER A 105 9.67 -2.06 11.29
N THR A 106 10.54 -3.03 11.60
CA THR A 106 11.95 -2.79 11.88
C THR A 106 12.71 -2.37 10.62
N LEU A 107 12.46 -3.05 9.50
CA LEU A 107 13.02 -2.72 8.19
C LEU A 107 12.68 -1.28 7.79
N ARG A 108 11.38 -0.92 7.84
CA ARG A 108 10.90 0.43 7.50
C ARG A 108 11.59 1.49 8.36
N ARG A 109 11.69 1.27 9.67
CA ARG A 109 12.40 2.16 10.60
C ARG A 109 13.89 2.27 10.26
N ASN A 110 14.59 1.16 10.08
CA ASN A 110 16.03 1.13 9.87
C ASN A 110 16.44 1.76 8.53
N LYS A 111 15.58 1.67 7.51
CA LYS A 111 15.80 2.30 6.20
C LYS A 111 15.27 3.73 6.14
N GLY A 112 14.70 4.26 7.22
CA GLY A 112 14.07 5.58 7.23
C GLY A 112 13.00 5.71 6.14
N ILE A 113 12.25 4.64 5.91
CA ILE A 113 11.12 4.65 4.97
C ILE A 113 9.94 5.27 5.72
N SER A 114 9.39 6.34 5.16
CA SER A 114 8.32 7.13 5.76
C SER A 114 7.14 7.24 4.80
N GLU A 115 6.14 8.03 5.16
CA GLU A 115 5.05 8.48 4.28
C GLU A 115 5.53 9.39 3.14
N THR A 116 6.71 10.00 3.25
CA THR A 116 7.30 10.82 2.17
C THR A 116 8.17 10.01 1.21
N SER A 117 8.37 8.72 1.48
CA SER A 117 9.18 7.84 0.64
C SER A 117 8.58 7.67 -0.74
N LYS A 118 9.44 7.69 -1.76
CA LYS A 118 9.04 7.49 -3.15
C LYS A 118 8.89 6.00 -3.45
N VAL A 119 7.71 5.62 -3.92
CA VAL A 119 7.44 4.28 -4.46
C VAL A 119 7.50 4.33 -5.98
N GLN A 120 8.32 3.46 -6.58
CA GLN A 120 8.39 3.26 -8.02
C GLN A 120 7.95 1.83 -8.34
N ILE A 121 6.83 1.68 -9.05
CA ILE A 121 6.32 0.38 -9.47
C ILE A 121 7.14 -0.10 -10.68
N LEU A 122 7.77 -1.27 -10.55
CA LEU A 122 8.57 -1.92 -11.58
C LEU A 122 7.75 -2.92 -12.39
N ALA A 123 6.80 -3.62 -11.75
CA ALA A 123 5.86 -4.54 -12.39
C ALA A 123 4.53 -4.58 -11.62
N ALA A 124 3.44 -4.81 -12.36
CA ALA A 124 2.09 -4.98 -11.82
C ALA A 124 1.29 -5.86 -12.80
N ASP A 125 1.71 -7.12 -12.88
CA ASP A 125 1.25 -8.13 -13.84
C ASP A 125 0.63 -9.33 -13.13
N SER A 126 0.11 -10.30 -13.88
CA SER A 126 -0.60 -11.46 -13.32
C SER A 126 0.26 -12.24 -12.31
N GLY A 127 -0.07 -12.11 -11.03
CA GLY A 127 0.62 -12.75 -9.91
C GLY A 127 1.91 -12.05 -9.47
N LEU A 128 2.27 -10.91 -10.05
CA LEU A 128 3.55 -10.24 -9.84
C LEU A 128 3.36 -8.74 -9.62
N TYR A 129 3.63 -8.26 -8.42
CA TYR A 129 3.80 -6.84 -8.16
C TYR A 129 5.18 -6.59 -7.56
N VAL A 130 5.95 -5.72 -8.18
CA VAL A 130 7.31 -5.37 -7.76
C VAL A 130 7.42 -3.85 -7.63
N ALA A 131 7.86 -3.36 -6.49
CA ALA A 131 8.04 -1.93 -6.24
C ALA A 131 9.37 -1.63 -5.54
N LYS A 132 10.06 -0.60 -6.03
CA LYS A 132 11.26 -0.03 -5.43
C LYS A 132 10.88 1.16 -4.55
N ILE A 133 11.41 1.21 -3.32
CA ILE A 133 11.11 2.26 -2.34
C ILE A 133 12.41 3.00 -1.99
N ASP A 134 12.43 4.31 -2.23
CA ASP A 134 13.57 5.22 -1.98
C ASP A 134 14.92 4.76 -2.57
N GLU A 135 14.93 3.83 -3.52
CA GLU A 135 16.15 3.14 -3.96
C GLU A 135 16.92 2.45 -2.84
N LYS A 136 16.24 2.15 -1.73
CA LYS A 136 16.79 1.46 -0.56
C LYS A 136 16.40 0.00 -0.57
N ILE A 137 15.14 -0.29 -0.91
CA ILE A 137 14.60 -1.65 -0.95
C ILE A 137 13.76 -1.88 -2.21
N ILE A 138 13.65 -3.14 -2.58
CA ILE A 138 12.66 -3.63 -3.55
C ILE A 138 11.81 -4.67 -2.85
N VAL A 139 10.49 -4.59 -3.03
CA VAL A 139 9.52 -5.56 -2.50
C VAL A 139 8.78 -6.20 -3.66
N LYS A 140 8.67 -7.53 -3.62
CA LYS A 140 7.82 -8.34 -4.51
C LYS A 140 6.70 -8.95 -3.69
N ILE A 141 5.48 -8.91 -4.23
CA ILE A 141 4.34 -9.67 -3.73
C ILE A 141 3.66 -10.42 -4.89
N GLY A 142 3.00 -11.52 -4.54
CA GLY A 142 2.26 -12.39 -5.44
C GLY A 142 3.00 -13.70 -5.76
N PRO A 143 2.26 -14.72 -6.26
CA PRO A 143 2.76 -16.09 -6.43
C PRO A 143 3.67 -16.28 -7.65
N ASN A 144 3.80 -15.29 -8.53
CA ASN A 144 4.62 -15.40 -9.73
C ASN A 144 6.07 -15.01 -9.41
N ASP A 145 7.03 -15.93 -9.57
CA ASP A 145 8.46 -15.70 -9.31
C ASP A 145 9.23 -15.11 -10.52
N GLY A 146 8.50 -14.54 -11.48
CA GLY A 146 9.02 -13.92 -12.69
C GLY A 146 9.73 -12.57 -12.49
N GLN A 147 10.25 -12.25 -11.31
CA GLN A 147 10.91 -10.96 -11.07
C GLN A 147 12.16 -10.74 -11.95
N GLY A 148 12.83 -11.80 -12.42
CA GLY A 148 13.87 -11.75 -13.44
C GLY A 148 14.86 -10.58 -13.28
N ASN A 149 15.01 -9.78 -14.35
CA ASN A 149 15.91 -8.62 -14.40
C ASN A 149 15.36 -7.36 -13.73
N LEU A 150 14.19 -7.43 -13.06
CA LEU A 150 13.62 -6.28 -12.32
C LEU A 150 14.40 -5.99 -11.03
N ILE A 151 15.14 -6.98 -10.52
CA ILE A 151 16.00 -6.82 -9.34
C ILE A 151 17.44 -6.56 -9.84
N PRO A 152 17.98 -5.34 -9.67
CA PRO A 152 19.34 -5.05 -10.09
C PRO A 152 20.39 -5.83 -9.29
N PRO A 153 21.59 -6.10 -9.86
CA PRO A 153 22.63 -6.88 -9.18
C PRO A 153 23.17 -6.24 -7.89
N ASP A 154 23.01 -4.93 -7.73
CA ASP A 154 23.37 -4.21 -6.50
C ASP A 154 22.31 -4.34 -5.40
N TYR A 155 21.34 -5.24 -5.53
CA TYR A 155 20.36 -5.56 -4.50
C TYR A 155 20.50 -7.02 -4.04
N GLN A 156 20.48 -7.24 -2.72
CA GLN A 156 20.57 -8.57 -2.10
C GLN A 156 19.25 -8.96 -1.44
N LEU A 157 18.85 -10.23 -1.56
CA LEU A 157 17.68 -10.76 -0.87
C LEU A 157 17.93 -10.76 0.64
N VAL A 158 17.06 -10.10 1.40
CA VAL A 158 17.20 -10.00 2.87
C VAL A 158 16.10 -10.71 3.63
N HIS A 159 14.94 -10.96 3.00
CA HIS A 159 13.82 -11.64 3.63
C HIS A 159 12.81 -12.13 2.59
N SER A 160 12.10 -13.22 2.90
CA SER A 160 11.10 -13.81 2.01
C SER A 160 10.18 -14.76 2.75
N GLY A 161 8.96 -14.95 2.23
CA GLY A 161 8.00 -15.93 2.71
C GLY A 161 7.03 -16.33 1.60
N LEU A 162 5.85 -16.82 1.99
CA LEU A 162 4.82 -17.23 1.02
C LEU A 162 4.40 -16.02 0.18
N ASP A 163 4.65 -16.09 -1.13
CA ASP A 163 4.27 -15.09 -2.13
C ASP A 163 4.83 -13.68 -1.88
N TYR A 164 5.94 -13.53 -1.15
CA TYR A 164 6.62 -12.25 -1.04
C TYR A 164 8.15 -12.38 -0.86
N ALA A 165 8.87 -11.35 -1.29
CA ALA A 165 10.32 -11.25 -1.11
C ALA A 165 10.76 -9.78 -1.02
N VAL A 166 11.86 -9.53 -0.31
CA VAL A 166 12.42 -8.21 -0.06
C VAL A 166 13.91 -8.22 -0.35
N TRP A 167 14.36 -7.25 -1.14
CA TRP A 167 15.77 -7.00 -1.41
C TRP A 167 16.18 -5.63 -0.86
N GLU A 168 17.41 -5.53 -0.38
CA GLU A 168 18.04 -4.29 0.03
C GLU A 168 19.16 -3.92 -0.94
N LYS A 169 19.32 -2.63 -1.22
CA LYS A 169 20.48 -2.13 -1.96
C LYS A 169 21.75 -2.36 -1.14
N ASN A 170 22.79 -2.89 -1.79
CA ASN A 170 24.12 -3.05 -1.24
C ASN A 170 24.72 -1.66 -0.93
N ALA A 171 25.50 -1.59 0.15
CA ALA A 171 26.21 -0.37 0.53
C ALA A 171 27.34 -0.02 -0.43
#